data_AF-A0A0L6VVB4-F1
#
_entry.id   AF-A0A0L6VVB4-F1
#
_cell.length_a   1.000
_cell.length_b   1.000
_cell.length_c   1.000
_cell.angle_alpha   90.00
_cell.angle_beta   90.00
_cell.angle_gamma   90.00
#
_symmetry.space_group_name_H-M   'P 1'
#
loop_
_entity.id
_entity.type
_entity.pdbx_description
1 polymer ?
#
loop_
_entity_poly.entity_id
_entity_poly.type
_entity_poly.pdbx_seq_one_letter_code
_entity_poly.pdbx_strand_id
1 'polypeptide(L)'
;MMHQNQTPSISARAWEQKFCYIAKMANVPAEFLMNLQSACATCSGPFARSRCGTAATCYLHEANATRFTLVPGISYCGVLILSVAEHTFKAYDFKHFLKWKLLLRMNPYPTVNSILVMDNVVIHQHPRVKSQLQETQALFNATDPNWSLTTMWVTTVSGKGDTKM
;
A
#
# COMPACT_ATOMS: atom_id res chain seq x y z
N MET A 1 11.22 41.04 1.02
CA MET A 1 11.36 39.95 2.02
C MET A 1 11.12 38.65 1.27
N MET A 2 12.17 37.93 0.88
CA MET A 2 12.03 36.69 0.10
C MET A 2 11.77 35.53 1.06
N HIS A 3 10.61 34.88 0.91
CA HIS A 3 10.32 33.60 1.57
C HIS A 3 11.29 32.56 1.01
N GLN A 4 12.19 32.05 1.86
CA GLN A 4 12.98 30.86 1.55
C GLN A 4 12.03 29.66 1.58
N ASN A 5 11.75 29.08 0.42
CA ASN A 5 11.09 27.79 0.32
C ASN A 5 12.06 26.72 0.83
N GLN A 6 11.84 26.22 2.04
CA GLN A 6 12.51 25.02 2.52
C GLN A 6 12.02 23.83 1.71
N THR A 7 12.88 23.34 0.80
CA THR A 7 12.68 22.02 0.18
C THR A 7 12.86 20.95 1.28
N PRO A 8 11.91 20.02 1.46
CA PRO A 8 12.08 18.95 2.44
C PRO A 8 13.33 18.13 2.10
N SER A 9 14.33 18.13 2.98
CA SER A 9 15.55 17.35 2.79
C SER A 9 15.30 15.90 3.18
N ILE A 10 15.28 15.02 2.18
CA ILE A 10 15.27 13.57 2.38
C ILE A 10 16.60 13.18 3.04
N SER A 11 16.56 12.44 4.15
CA SER A 11 17.80 12.05 4.85
C SER A 11 18.67 11.12 3.99
N ALA A 12 19.99 11.18 4.17
CA ALA A 12 20.93 10.31 3.45
C ALA A 12 20.60 8.82 3.62
N ARG A 13 20.18 8.43 4.84
CA ARG A 13 19.73 7.07 5.16
C ARG A 13 18.53 6.62 4.32
N ALA A 14 17.60 7.54 4.07
CA ALA A 14 16.42 7.27 3.27
C ALA A 14 16.78 7.01 1.79
N TRP A 15 17.74 7.77 1.25
CA TRP A 15 18.28 7.52 -0.09
C TRP A 15 18.99 6.17 -0.17
N GLU A 16 19.83 5.85 0.79
CA GLU A 16 20.52 4.56 0.87
C GLU A 16 19.54 3.39 0.84
N GLN A 17 18.49 3.44 1.69
CA GLN A 17 17.44 2.42 1.71
C GLN A 17 16.74 2.28 0.35
N LYS A 18 16.45 3.40 -0.32
CA LYS A 18 15.83 3.40 -1.65
C LYS A 18 16.74 2.77 -2.71
N PHE A 19 18.03 3.12 -2.72
CA PHE A 19 18.98 2.53 -3.66
C PHE A 19 19.19 1.03 -3.41
N CYS A 20 19.32 0.61 -2.15
CA CYS A 20 19.38 -0.81 -1.80
C CYS A 20 18.12 -1.56 -2.24
N TYR A 21 16.95 -0.96 -2.11
CA TYR A 21 15.70 -1.55 -2.60
C TYR A 21 15.73 -1.69 -4.13
N ILE A 22 16.06 -0.62 -4.86
CA ILE A 22 16.16 -0.65 -6.33
C ILE A 22 17.15 -1.73 -6.79
N ALA A 23 18.33 -1.79 -6.19
CA ALA A 23 19.35 -2.78 -6.52
C ALA A 23 18.86 -4.22 -6.30
N LYS A 24 18.12 -4.46 -5.20
CA LYS A 24 17.50 -5.78 -4.92
C LYS A 24 16.41 -6.14 -5.94
N MET A 25 15.65 -5.17 -6.41
CA MET A 25 14.54 -5.38 -7.35
C MET A 25 14.97 -5.40 -8.81
N ALA A 26 16.18 -4.97 -9.14
CA ALA A 26 16.63 -4.77 -10.52
C ALA A 26 16.45 -6.01 -11.43
N ASN A 27 16.57 -7.21 -10.86
CA ASN A 27 16.46 -8.48 -11.58
C ASN A 27 15.18 -9.25 -11.28
N VAL A 28 14.20 -8.64 -10.59
CA VAL A 28 12.94 -9.30 -10.25
C VAL A 28 11.92 -9.03 -11.36
N PRO A 29 11.40 -10.07 -12.06
CA PRO A 29 10.36 -9.88 -13.07
C PRO A 29 9.11 -9.24 -12.48
N ALA A 30 8.53 -8.26 -13.18
CA ALA A 30 7.35 -7.54 -12.71
C ALA A 30 6.13 -8.45 -12.51
N GLU A 31 6.03 -9.53 -13.30
CA GLU A 31 4.97 -10.54 -13.22
C GLU A 31 4.99 -11.34 -11.90
N PHE A 32 6.11 -11.37 -11.19
CA PHE A 32 6.18 -12.01 -9.87
C PHE A 32 5.59 -11.13 -8.77
N LEU A 33 5.43 -9.82 -9.02
CA LEU A 33 5.04 -8.85 -8.01
C LEU A 33 3.52 -8.78 -7.82
N MET A 34 3.12 -8.79 -6.56
CA MET A 34 1.79 -8.45 -6.10
C MET A 34 1.89 -7.27 -5.14
N ASN A 35 1.40 -6.11 -5.57
CA ASN A 35 1.40 -4.88 -4.80
C ASN A 35 0.11 -4.76 -3.99
N LEU A 36 0.25 -4.29 -2.76
CA LEU A 36 -0.87 -3.93 -1.92
C LEU A 36 -0.84 -2.44 -1.61
N GLN A 37 -1.96 -1.79 -1.87
CA GLN A 37 -2.15 -0.38 -1.56
C GLN A 37 -3.47 -0.22 -0.83
N SER A 38 -3.53 0.67 0.16
CA SER A 38 -4.80 1.14 0.71
C SER A 38 -5.12 2.51 0.14
N ALA A 39 -6.34 2.70 -0.33
CA ALA A 39 -6.84 3.98 -0.83
C ALA A 39 -8.15 4.31 -0.11
N CYS A 40 -8.32 5.56 0.30
CA CYS A 40 -9.59 6.05 0.83
C CYS A 40 -10.37 6.68 -0.33
N ALA A 41 -11.54 6.12 -0.64
CA ALA A 41 -12.47 6.68 -1.60
C ALA A 41 -13.59 7.40 -0.83
N THR A 42 -13.84 8.66 -1.20
CA THR A 42 -15.02 9.39 -0.74
C THR A 42 -15.99 9.47 -1.90
N CYS A 43 -17.24 9.06 -1.68
CA CYS A 43 -18.29 9.22 -2.67
C CYS A 43 -18.81 10.67 -2.64
N SER A 44 -17.97 11.61 -3.08
CA SER A 44 -18.33 13.01 -3.23
C SER A 44 -18.49 13.33 -4.71
N GLY A 45 -19.70 13.66 -5.15
CA GLY A 45 -19.94 14.11 -6.53
C GLY A 45 -19.81 15.63 -6.62
N PRO A 46 -18.81 16.22 -7.30
CA PRO A 46 -18.77 17.65 -7.48
C PRO A 46 -19.46 17.97 -8.81
N PHE A 47 -20.79 17.91 -8.85
CA PHE A 47 -21.49 18.65 -9.89
C PHE A 47 -21.55 20.12 -9.48
N ALA A 48 -20.42 20.82 -9.57
CA ALA A 48 -20.36 22.27 -9.45
C ALA A 48 -20.65 22.87 -10.83
N ARG A 49 -21.66 23.74 -10.93
CA ARG A 49 -22.01 24.45 -12.16
C ARG A 49 -21.61 25.92 -12.02
N SER A 50 -20.97 26.48 -13.06
CA SER A 50 -20.73 27.92 -13.19
C SER A 50 -21.18 28.40 -14.57
N ARG A 51 -21.33 29.73 -14.74
CA ARG A 51 -21.57 30.30 -16.07
C ARG A 51 -20.33 30.14 -16.95
N CYS A 52 -20.53 30.04 -18.26
CA CYS A 52 -19.43 30.03 -19.23
C CYS A 52 -18.51 31.23 -18.98
N GLY A 53 -17.21 30.98 -18.80
CA GLY A 53 -16.21 32.02 -18.49
C GLY A 53 -16.00 32.33 -17.00
N THR A 54 -16.67 31.62 -16.07
CA THR A 54 -16.44 31.76 -14.62
C THR A 54 -15.99 30.46 -13.98
N ALA A 55 -15.06 30.52 -13.03
CA ALA A 55 -14.64 29.36 -12.25
C ALA A 55 -15.81 28.85 -11.39
N ALA A 56 -15.98 27.53 -11.35
CA ALA A 56 -16.92 26.91 -10.42
C ALA A 56 -16.32 26.92 -9.01
N THR A 57 -17.08 27.41 -8.04
CA THR A 57 -16.67 27.36 -6.64
C THR A 57 -16.77 25.92 -6.14
N CYS A 58 -15.62 25.26 -6.00
CA CYS A 58 -15.53 23.95 -5.37
C CYS A 58 -15.45 24.14 -3.85
N TYR A 59 -16.57 23.98 -3.15
CA TYR A 59 -16.54 23.85 -1.70
C TYR A 59 -15.95 22.49 -1.33
N LEU A 60 -15.11 22.46 -0.29
CA LEU A 60 -14.57 21.21 0.24
C LEU A 60 -15.76 20.35 0.70
N HIS A 61 -16.00 19.27 -0.03
CA HIS A 61 -17.18 18.42 0.13
C HIS A 61 -17.18 17.79 1.53
N GLU A 62 -18.35 17.84 2.19
CA GLU A 62 -18.70 17.33 3.51
C GLU A 62 -17.62 16.47 4.20
N ALA A 63 -17.01 16.99 5.28
CA ALA A 63 -16.01 16.26 6.05
C ALA A 63 -16.52 14.91 6.59
N ASN A 64 -17.85 14.79 6.76
CA ASN A 64 -18.58 13.63 7.27
C ASN A 64 -19.20 12.74 6.18
N ALA A 65 -18.89 12.97 4.89
CA ALA A 65 -19.37 12.09 3.83
C ALA A 65 -18.89 10.65 4.09
N THR A 66 -19.72 9.65 3.74
CA THR A 66 -19.37 8.24 3.86
C THR A 66 -18.06 7.96 3.12
N ARG A 67 -17.08 7.38 3.84
CA ARG A 67 -15.77 7.03 3.29
C ARG A 67 -15.64 5.52 3.22
N PHE A 68 -15.15 5.05 2.10
CA PHE A 68 -14.81 3.66 1.89
C PHE A 68 -13.30 3.50 1.87
N THR A 69 -12.78 2.56 2.64
CA THR A 69 -11.40 2.10 2.48
C THR A 69 -11.37 0.97 1.44
N LEU A 70 -10.63 1.20 0.36
CA LEU A 70 -10.35 0.25 -0.69
C LEU A 70 -8.97 -0.37 -0.47
N VAL A 71 -8.89 -1.69 -0.50
CA VAL A 71 -7.63 -2.44 -0.38
C VAL A 71 -7.52 -3.39 -1.58
N PRO A 72 -7.02 -2.90 -2.73
CA PRO A 72 -6.72 -3.73 -3.88
C PRO A 72 -5.38 -4.48 -3.72
N GLY A 73 -5.38 -5.77 -4.05
CA GLY A 73 -4.18 -6.53 -4.43
C GLY A 73 -4.02 -6.47 -5.94
N ILE A 74 -2.96 -5.79 -6.40
CA ILE A 74 -2.71 -5.47 -7.81
C ILE A 74 -1.50 -6.28 -8.28
N SER A 75 -1.62 -6.98 -9.39
CA SER A 75 -0.52 -7.64 -10.08
C SER A 75 -0.20 -6.96 -11.41
N TYR A 76 0.80 -7.49 -12.11
CA TYR A 76 1.12 -7.09 -13.48
C TYR A 76 -0.09 -7.15 -14.42
N CYS A 77 -0.98 -8.13 -14.24
CA CYS A 77 -2.19 -8.32 -15.07
C CYS A 77 -3.40 -7.48 -14.63
N GLY A 78 -3.26 -6.63 -13.61
CA GLY A 78 -4.32 -5.75 -13.11
C GLY A 78 -4.76 -6.08 -11.68
N VAL A 79 -6.01 -5.74 -11.33
CA VAL A 79 -6.54 -5.94 -9.97
C VAL A 79 -6.91 -7.41 -9.77
N LEU A 80 -6.16 -8.12 -8.94
CA LEU A 80 -6.41 -9.54 -8.64
C LEU A 80 -7.51 -9.72 -7.60
N ILE A 81 -7.57 -8.84 -6.60
CA ILE A 81 -8.57 -8.86 -5.53
C ILE A 81 -8.80 -7.44 -5.02
N LEU A 82 -10.03 -7.14 -4.59
CA LEU A 82 -10.38 -5.87 -3.96
C LEU A 82 -11.22 -6.14 -2.70
N SER A 83 -10.83 -5.52 -1.58
CA SER A 83 -11.69 -5.39 -0.40
C SER A 83 -12.18 -3.96 -0.28
N VAL A 84 -13.44 -3.81 0.12
CA VAL A 84 -14.09 -2.53 0.41
C VAL A 84 -14.58 -2.59 1.85
N ALA A 85 -14.33 -1.53 2.62
CA ALA A 85 -14.81 -1.38 3.99
C ALA A 85 -15.36 0.03 4.19
N GLU A 86 -16.49 0.17 4.88
CA GLU A 86 -17.08 1.46 5.26
C GLU A 86 -16.40 2.11 6.48
N HIS A 87 -15.35 1.46 6.98
CA HIS A 87 -14.57 1.90 8.13
C HIS A 87 -13.09 1.98 7.78
N THR A 88 -12.32 2.59 8.69
CA THR A 88 -10.85 2.58 8.62
C THR A 88 -10.35 1.16 8.78
N PHE A 89 -9.61 0.67 7.78
CA PHE A 89 -9.09 -0.69 7.76
C PHE A 89 -8.08 -0.92 8.89
N LYS A 90 -8.38 -1.83 9.80
CA LYS A 90 -7.54 -2.15 10.97
C LYS A 90 -6.68 -3.39 10.70
N ALA A 91 -5.72 -3.65 11.60
CA ALA A 91 -4.87 -4.82 11.52
C ALA A 91 -5.64 -6.16 11.50
N TYR A 92 -6.83 -6.23 12.13
CA TYR A 92 -7.70 -7.41 12.07
C TYR A 92 -8.30 -7.61 10.67
N ASP A 93 -8.85 -6.55 10.08
CA ASP A 93 -9.38 -6.56 8.72
C ASP A 93 -8.28 -6.96 7.72
N PHE A 94 -7.07 -6.44 7.95
CA PHE A 94 -5.90 -6.76 7.15
C PHE A 94 -5.46 -8.21 7.26
N LYS A 95 -5.36 -8.75 8.48
CA LYS A 95 -5.09 -10.18 8.70
C LYS A 95 -6.13 -11.04 8.01
N HIS A 96 -7.41 -10.70 8.13
CA HIS A 96 -8.51 -11.43 7.50
C HIS A 96 -8.39 -11.38 5.97
N PHE A 97 -8.13 -10.21 5.41
CA PHE A 97 -7.90 -10.02 3.97
C PHE A 97 -6.73 -10.84 3.45
N LEU A 98 -5.58 -10.82 4.14
CA LEU A 98 -4.42 -11.63 3.77
C LEU A 98 -4.76 -13.11 3.75
N LYS A 99 -5.27 -13.63 4.89
CA LYS A 99 -5.51 -15.07 5.07
C LYS A 99 -6.55 -15.62 4.10
N TRP A 100 -7.68 -14.92 3.97
CA TRP A 100 -8.86 -15.49 3.32
C TRP A 100 -9.09 -14.99 1.90
N LYS A 101 -8.36 -13.97 1.44
CA LYS A 101 -8.55 -13.41 0.10
C LYS A 101 -7.26 -13.36 -0.71
N LEU A 102 -6.18 -12.80 -0.16
CA LEU A 102 -4.95 -12.56 -0.92
C LEU A 102 -4.08 -13.80 -1.07
N LEU A 103 -3.69 -14.43 0.04
CA LEU A 103 -2.69 -15.51 0.06
C LEU A 103 -3.17 -16.76 -0.69
N LEU A 104 -4.50 -16.98 -0.78
CA LEU A 104 -5.09 -18.06 -1.57
C LEU A 104 -4.95 -17.87 -3.09
N ARG A 105 -4.61 -16.65 -3.55
CA ARG A 105 -4.42 -16.30 -4.96
C ARG A 105 -2.96 -16.05 -5.32
N MET A 106 -2.06 -16.17 -4.33
CA MET A 106 -0.62 -16.11 -4.55
C MET A 106 -0.09 -17.46 -4.98
N ASN A 107 0.92 -17.45 -5.83
CA ASN A 107 1.61 -18.66 -6.25
C ASN A 107 2.97 -18.79 -5.53
N PRO A 108 3.55 -20.00 -5.44
CA PRO A 108 4.90 -20.18 -4.93
C PRO A 108 5.94 -19.37 -5.73
N TYR A 109 6.93 -18.78 -5.07
CA TYR A 109 8.08 -18.21 -5.78
C TYR A 109 8.91 -19.33 -6.45
N PRO A 110 9.45 -19.16 -7.68
CA PRO A 110 9.47 -17.96 -8.52
C PRO A 110 8.45 -17.99 -9.66
N THR A 111 7.16 -17.96 -9.34
CA THR A 111 6.09 -17.89 -10.37
C THR A 111 5.36 -16.54 -10.34
N VAL A 112 4.40 -16.34 -11.26
CA VAL A 112 3.61 -15.10 -11.30
C VAL A 112 2.85 -14.86 -9.98
N ASN A 113 2.75 -13.62 -9.51
CA ASN A 113 2.08 -13.26 -8.25
C ASN A 113 2.65 -13.95 -6.99
N SER A 114 3.97 -14.15 -6.92
CA SER A 114 4.64 -14.86 -5.81
C SER A 114 5.35 -13.98 -4.78
N ILE A 115 5.56 -12.70 -5.09
CA ILE A 115 6.22 -11.74 -4.21
C ILE A 115 5.19 -10.73 -3.73
N LEU A 116 4.94 -10.69 -2.43
CA LEU A 116 4.06 -9.71 -1.80
C LEU A 116 4.84 -8.43 -1.48
N VAL A 117 4.47 -7.34 -2.14
CA VAL A 117 5.03 -6.00 -1.92
C VAL A 117 4.01 -5.15 -1.18
N MET A 118 4.41 -4.63 -0.03
CA MET A 118 3.58 -3.77 0.82
C MET A 118 4.35 -2.50 1.18
N ASP A 119 3.63 -1.40 1.39
CA ASP A 119 4.22 -0.21 1.99
C ASP A 119 4.60 -0.45 3.47
N ASN A 120 5.31 0.50 4.06
CA ASN A 120 5.79 0.40 5.44
C ASN A 120 4.82 1.03 6.45
N VAL A 121 3.51 0.88 6.28
CA VAL A 121 2.51 1.42 7.22
C VAL A 121 2.40 0.58 8.49
N VAL A 122 2.09 1.25 9.61
CA VAL A 122 1.96 0.67 10.96
C VAL A 122 1.06 -0.57 10.99
N ILE A 123 -0.04 -0.58 10.23
CA ILE A 123 -0.99 -1.70 10.20
C ILE A 123 -0.34 -2.98 9.67
N HIS A 124 0.61 -2.87 8.74
CA HIS A 124 1.29 -4.03 8.16
C HIS A 124 2.41 -4.54 9.08
N GLN A 125 3.02 -3.64 9.86
CA GLN A 125 3.99 -4.02 10.88
C GLN A 125 3.38 -4.68 12.12
N HIS A 126 2.04 -4.65 12.25
CA HIS A 126 1.34 -5.17 13.41
C HIS A 126 1.67 -6.65 13.66
N PRO A 127 1.94 -7.09 14.90
CA PRO A 127 2.38 -8.46 15.19
C PRO A 127 1.48 -9.54 14.60
N ARG A 128 0.16 -9.34 14.66
CA ARG A 128 -0.82 -10.29 14.09
C ARG A 128 -0.67 -10.50 12.57
N VAL A 129 -0.24 -9.47 11.84
CA VAL A 129 0.00 -9.54 10.39
C VAL A 129 1.28 -10.32 10.13
N LYS A 130 2.36 -10.01 10.86
CA LYS A 130 3.62 -10.74 10.80
C LYS A 130 3.45 -12.22 11.14
N SER A 131 2.75 -12.55 12.22
CA SER A 131 2.45 -13.92 12.61
C SER A 131 1.63 -14.65 11.55
N GLN A 132 0.63 -14.00 10.92
CA GLN A 132 -0.13 -14.62 9.84
C GLN A 132 0.75 -14.97 8.64
N LEU A 133 1.66 -14.08 8.25
CA LEU A 133 2.59 -14.34 7.13
C LEU A 133 3.55 -15.48 7.47
N GLN A 134 4.08 -15.51 8.69
CA GLN A 134 4.96 -16.58 9.19
C GLN A 134 4.24 -17.93 9.29
N GLU A 135 3.03 -17.96 9.85
CA GLU A 135 2.18 -19.17 9.92
C GLU A 135 1.89 -19.69 8.51
N THR A 136 1.57 -18.79 7.58
CA THR A 136 1.29 -19.17 6.20
C THR A 136 2.54 -19.75 5.54
N GLN A 137 3.70 -19.12 5.72
CA GLN A 137 4.98 -19.66 5.27
C GLN A 137 5.28 -21.05 5.82
N ALA A 138 5.09 -21.25 7.13
CA ALA A 138 5.34 -22.53 7.77
C ALA A 138 4.41 -23.63 7.26
N LEU A 139 3.12 -23.32 7.09
CA LEU A 139 2.13 -24.27 6.56
C LEU A 139 2.48 -24.70 5.14
N PHE A 140 2.82 -23.76 4.27
CA PHE A 140 3.16 -24.08 2.90
C PHE A 140 4.51 -24.80 2.79
N ASN A 141 5.53 -24.43 3.58
CA ASN A 141 6.79 -25.17 3.64
C ASN A 141 6.60 -26.64 4.02
N ALA A 142 5.62 -26.93 4.89
CA ALA A 142 5.30 -28.30 5.30
C ALA A 142 4.64 -29.11 4.16
N THR A 143 3.92 -28.45 3.25
CA THR A 143 3.24 -29.10 2.11
C THR A 143 4.08 -29.15 0.84
N ASP A 144 4.90 -28.13 0.61
CA ASP A 144 5.83 -28.01 -0.51
C ASP A 144 7.07 -27.22 -0.04
N PRO A 145 8.22 -27.90 0.17
CA PRO A 145 9.43 -27.24 0.65
C PRO A 145 10.02 -26.23 -0.34
N ASN A 146 9.56 -26.22 -1.59
CA ASN A 146 9.96 -25.20 -2.58
C ASN A 146 9.08 -23.94 -2.53
N TRP A 147 7.98 -23.96 -1.77
CA TRP A 147 7.08 -22.82 -1.66
C TRP A 147 7.68 -21.74 -0.75
N SER A 148 7.91 -20.54 -1.27
CA SER A 148 8.33 -19.39 -0.46
C SER A 148 7.51 -18.14 -0.74
N LEU A 149 7.02 -17.51 0.32
CA LEU A 149 6.42 -16.19 0.33
C LEU A 149 7.51 -15.16 0.58
N THR A 150 7.88 -14.44 -0.47
CA THR A 150 8.79 -13.31 -0.32
C THR A 150 7.97 -12.05 -0.01
N THR A 151 8.15 -11.50 1.19
CA THR A 151 7.56 -10.20 1.56
C THR A 151 8.60 -9.10 1.47
N MET A 152 8.26 -8.00 0.82
CA MET A 152 9.11 -6.81 0.77
C MET A 152 8.38 -5.58 1.26
N TRP A 153 9.09 -4.83 2.11
CA TRP A 153 8.62 -3.61 2.74
C TRP A 153 9.17 -2.39 1.98
N VAL A 154 8.30 -1.56 1.45
CA VAL A 154 8.68 -0.30 0.80
C VAL A 154 8.53 0.84 1.81
N THR A 155 9.65 1.41 2.24
CA THR A 155 9.63 2.61 3.09
C THR A 155 9.42 3.85 2.23
N THR A 156 8.23 4.44 2.27
CA THR A 156 8.01 5.79 1.75
C THR A 156 8.63 6.81 2.70
N VAL A 157 9.60 7.57 2.19
CA VAL A 157 10.26 8.62 2.97
C VAL A 157 9.38 9.87 2.93
N SER A 158 8.59 10.10 3.98
CA SER A 158 7.94 11.39 4.21
C SER A 158 8.94 12.33 4.87
N GLY A 159 9.21 13.47 4.25
CA GLY A 159 9.97 14.55 4.90
C GLY A 159 9.23 15.00 6.16
N LYS A 160 9.88 14.93 7.32
CA LYS A 160 9.38 15.60 8.53
C LYS A 160 9.63 17.09 8.35
N GLY A 161 8.57 17.89 8.23
CA GLY A 161 8.67 19.31 8.50
C GLY A 161 8.88 19.48 10.01
N ASP A 162 10.04 19.98 10.42
CA ASP A 162 10.32 20.30 11.81
C ASP A 162 9.50 21.53 12.21
N THR A 163 8.32 21.31 12.78
CA THR A 163 7.60 22.37 13.51
C THR A 163 8.31 22.58 14.85
N LYS A 164 9.24 23.53 14.89
CA LYS A 164 9.65 24.15 16.16
C LYS A 164 8.52 25.07 16.61
N MET A 165 7.93 24.78 17.77
CA MET A 165 7.21 25.77 18.58
C MET A 165 8.18 26.80 19.14
#